data_AF-A0A075SL38-F1
#
_entry.id   AF-A0A075SL38-F1
#
_cell.length_a   1.000
_cell.length_b   1.000
_cell.length_c   1.000
_cell.angle_alpha   90.00
_cell.angle_beta   90.00
_cell.angle_gamma   90.00
#
_symmetry.space_group_name_H-M   'P 1'
#
loop_
_entity.id
_entity.type
_entity.pdbx_description
1 polymer ?
#
loop_
_entity_poly.entity_id
_entity_poly.type
_entity_poly.pdbx_seq_one_letter_code
_entity_poly.pdbx_strand_id
1 'polypeptide(L)' 'MLITKDIAEKVRAKRGKLDLTKSKTAETLKLSRTMLSKIERGDYDAPKRIYQAVMSWLVEDL' A
#
# COMPACT_ATOMS: atom_id res chain seq x y z
N MET A 1 -3.38 -1.06 -13.10
CA MET A 1 -2.03 -0.48 -12.90
C MET A 1 -1.29 -1.40 -11.96
N LEU A 2 -0.08 -1.83 -12.33
CA LEU A 2 0.62 -2.90 -11.63
C LEU A 2 1.32 -2.37 -10.37
N ILE A 3 0.96 -2.92 -9.21
CA ILE A 3 1.77 -2.81 -8.00
C ILE A 3 2.82 -3.92 -8.06
N THR A 4 4.06 -3.55 -8.37
CA THR A 4 5.20 -4.47 -8.44
C THR A 4 5.67 -4.88 -7.04
N LYS A 5 6.53 -5.90 -6.96
CA LYS A 5 7.18 -6.31 -5.71
C LYS A 5 7.96 -5.18 -5.04
N ASP A 6 8.61 -4.32 -5.83
CA ASP A 6 9.37 -3.17 -5.31
C ASP A 6 8.44 -2.13 -4.64
N ILE A 7 7.29 -1.84 -5.26
CA ILE A 7 6.29 -0.95 -4.66
C ILE A 7 5.75 -1.60 -3.38
N ALA A 8 5.46 -2.90 -3.41
CA ALA A 8 4.97 -3.64 -2.26
C ALA A 8 5.98 -3.65 -1.09
N GLU A 9 7.27 -3.74 -1.38
CA GLU A 9 8.34 -3.62 -0.37
C GLU A 9 8.36 -2.22 0.25
N LYS A 10 8.27 -1.15 -0.56
CA LYS A 10 8.17 0.23 -0.06
C LYS A 10 6.96 0.43 0.85
N VAL A 11 5.81 -0.16 0.53
CA VAL A 11 4.61 -0.14 1.38
C VAL A 11 4.88 -0.82 2.72
N ARG A 12 5.48 -2.02 2.71
CA ARG A 12 5.84 -2.74 3.94
C ARG A 12 6.84 -1.96 4.79
N ALA A 13 7.84 -1.35 4.14
CA ALA A 13 8.86 -0.54 4.80
C ALA A 13 8.28 0.73 5.44
N LYS A 14 7.49 1.53 4.71
CA LYS A 14 6.81 2.72 5.26
C LYS A 14 5.88 2.34 6.40
N ARG A 15 5.10 1.25 6.25
CA ARG A 15 4.24 0.73 7.32
C ARG A 15 5.04 0.39 8.58
N GLY A 16 6.18 -0.31 8.42
CA GLY A 16 7.05 -0.67 9.54
C GLY A 16 7.69 0.55 10.20
N LYS A 17 8.13 1.54 9.42
CA LYS A 17 8.68 2.81 9.95
C LYS A 17 7.67 3.60 10.79
N LEU A 18 6.39 3.56 10.40
CA LEU A 18 5.30 4.25 11.09
C LEU A 18 4.67 3.40 12.23
N ASP A 19 5.21 2.20 12.50
CA ASP A 19 4.66 1.22 13.45
C ASP A 19 3.16 0.94 13.27
N LEU A 20 2.70 0.90 12.01
CA LEU A 20 1.29 0.70 11.69
C LEU A 20 0.93 -0.78 11.57
N THR A 21 -0.20 -1.15 12.16
CA THR A 21 -0.84 -2.45 11.89
C THR A 21 -1.40 -2.48 10.47
N LYS A 22 -1.60 -3.68 9.93
CA LYS A 22 -2.25 -3.86 8.62
C LYS A 22 -3.67 -3.26 8.59
N SER A 23 -4.42 -3.40 9.68
CA SER A 23 -5.76 -2.81 9.78
C SER A 23 -5.69 -1.29 9.70
N LYS A 24 -4.78 -0.67 10.47
CA LYS A 24 -4.65 0.79 10.48
C LYS A 24 -4.18 1.35 9.14
N THR A 25 -3.25 0.66 8.48
CA THR A 25 -2.75 1.06 7.16
C THR A 25 -3.86 0.97 6.10
N ALA A 26 -4.71 -0.07 6.18
CA ALA A 26 -5.84 -0.23 5.27
C ALA A 26 -6.88 0.89 5.49
N GLU A 27 -7.16 1.27 6.74
CA GLU A 27 -8.01 2.43 7.07
C GLU A 27 -7.45 3.73 6.48
N THR A 28 -6.15 4.00 6.67
CA THR A 28 -5.47 5.19 6.13
C THR A 28 -5.61 5.28 4.61
N LEU A 29 -5.45 4.16 3.92
CA LEU A 29 -5.57 4.09 2.46
C LEU A 29 -7.03 3.99 1.97
N LYS A 30 -8.02 3.93 2.87
CA LYS A 30 -9.44 3.67 2.58
C LYS A 30 -9.65 2.40 1.76
N LEU A 31 -8.99 1.32 2.19
CA LEU A 31 -9.00 -0.02 1.58
C LEU A 31 -9.48 -1.08 2.59
N SER A 32 -9.80 -2.27 2.10
CA SER A 32 -9.97 -3.43 2.97
C SER A 32 -8.61 -4.04 3.34
N ARG A 33 -8.56 -4.73 4.48
CA ARG A 33 -7.36 -5.46 4.91
C ARG A 33 -6.95 -6.55 3.89
N THR A 34 -7.91 -7.18 3.23
CA THR A 34 -7.64 -8.19 2.19
C THR A 34 -6.98 -7.57 0.96
N MET A 35 -7.37 -6.35 0.58
CA MET A 35 -6.72 -5.60 -0.49
C MET A 35 -5.31 -5.17 -0.10
N LEU A 36 -5.10 -4.69 1.12
CA LEU A 36 -3.76 -4.37 1.60
C LEU A 36 -2.83 -5.59 1.54
N SER A 37 -3.32 -6.78 1.91
CA SER A 37 -2.53 -8.01 1.77
C SER A 37 -2.15 -8.32 0.32
N LYS A 38 -3.02 -8.05 -0.66
CA LYS A 38 -2.68 -8.19 -2.09
C LYS A 38 -1.63 -7.18 -2.52
N ILE A 39 -1.74 -5.93 -2.04
CA ILE A 39 -0.78 -4.84 -2.30
C ILE A 39 0.59 -5.20 -1.74
N GLU A 40 0.67 -5.59 -0.46
CA GLU A 40 1.95 -5.93 0.20
C GLU A 40 2.60 -7.20 -0.33
N ARG A 41 1.83 -8.07 -0.99
CA ARG A 41 2.35 -9.24 -1.71
C ARG A 41 3.03 -8.85 -3.02
N GLY A 42 2.60 -7.75 -3.64
CA GLY A 42 3.03 -7.36 -4.99
C GLY A 42 2.37 -8.16 -6.09
N ASP A 43 2.80 -7.90 -7.32
CA ASP A 43 2.25 -8.44 -8.58
C ASP A 43 0.72 -8.35 -8.64
N TYR A 44 0.19 -7.24 -8.15
CA TYR A 44 -1.25 -6.99 -8.09
C TYR A 44 -1.63 -5.95 -9.13
N ASP A 45 -2.44 -6.36 -10.11
CA ASP A 45 -3.07 -5.41 -11.03
C ASP A 45 -4.20 -4.68 -10.30
N ALA A 46 -3.86 -3.49 -9.79
CA ALA A 46 -4.75 -2.69 -9.00
C ALA A 46 -5.55 -1.71 -9.89
N PRO A 47 -6.84 -1.50 -9.60
CA PRO A 47 -7.58 -0.38 -10.17
C PRO A 47 -6.86 0.96 -9.93
N LYS A 48 -6.94 1.88 -10.90
CA LYS A 48 -6.22 3.17 -10.89
C LYS A 48 -6.36 3.94 -9.57
N ARG A 49 -7.58 3.98 -9.00
CA ARG A 49 -7.86 4.63 -7.70
C ARG A 49 -6.98 4.10 -6.57
N ILE A 50 -6.80 2.78 -6.50
CA ILE A 50 -6.02 2.12 -5.43
C ILE A 50 -4.53 2.34 -5.66
N TYR A 51 -4.08 2.21 -6.91
CA TYR A 51 -2.70 2.50 -7.27
C TYR A 51 -2.33 3.94 -6.89
N GLN A 52 -3.17 4.90 -7.23
CA GLN A 52 -2.98 6.31 -6.86
C GLN A 52 -2.95 6.50 -5.35
N ALA A 53 -3.90 5.93 -4.61
CA ALA A 53 -3.91 6.03 -3.14
C ALA A 53 -2.62 5.49 -2.51
N VAL A 54 -2.13 4.34 -2.98
CA VAL A 54 -0.87 3.75 -2.51
C VAL A 54 0.32 4.63 -2.84
N MET A 55 0.42 5.11 -4.09
CA MET A 55 1.55 5.94 -4.52
C MET A 55 1.56 7.30 -3.83
N SER A 56 0.41 7.96 -3.68
CA SER A 56 0.26 9.20 -2.93
C SER A 56 0.72 9.03 -1.48
N TRP A 57 0.27 7.97 -0.81
CA TRP A 57 0.70 7.67 0.53
C TRP A 57 2.21 7.39 0.62
N LEU A 58 2.83 6.76 -0.38
CA LEU A 58 4.27 6.53 -0.38
C LEU A 58 5.09 7.81 -0.54
N VAL A 59 4.56 8.85 -1.20
CA VAL A 59 5.27 10.12 -1.44
C VAL A 59 4.93 11.22 -0.43
N GLU A 60 3.95 11.04 0.46
CA GLU A 60 3.53 12.03 1.46
C GLU A 60 4.61 12.51 2.45
N ASP A 61 5.82 11.94 2.42
CA ASP A 61 6.94 12.33 3.31
C ASP A 61 8.12 13.00 2.56
N LEU A 62 7.93 13.38 1.28
CA LEU A 62 8.91 14.10 0.45
C LEU A 62 8.82 15.62 0.61
#